data_AF-A0A3Q0JJR7-F1
#
_entry.id   AF-A0A3Q0JJR7-F1
#
_cell.length_a   1.000
_cell.length_b   1.000
_cell.length_c   1.000
_cell.angle_alpha   90.00
_cell.angle_beta   90.00
_cell.angle_gamma   90.00
#
_symmetry.space_group_name_H-M   'P 1'
#
loop_
_entity.id
_entity.type
_entity.pdbx_description
1 polymer ?
#
loop_
_entity_poly.entity_id
_entity_poly.type
_entity_poly.pdbx_seq_one_letter_code
_entity_poly.pdbx_strand_id
1 'polypeptide(L)'
;MDQVLATMQASKLRRATREKTLEDFIHVKLPDNAKHRLEIKLVGVKSSEFVRTTEQGLRLFTKYQTTVHKERADEADYDSFKGFLIDSPLKVRAASRRPQRSP
;
A
#
# COMPACT_ATOMS: atom_id res chain seq x y z
N MET A 1 -15.87 33.42 26.33
CA MET A 1 -14.73 32.48 26.43
C MET A 1 -15.20 31.02 26.38
N ASP A 2 -16.35 30.69 26.96
CA ASP A 2 -16.85 29.31 27.10
C ASP A 2 -17.22 28.61 25.79
N GLN A 3 -17.73 29.37 24.81
CA GLN A 3 -18.20 28.82 23.53
C GLN A 3 -17.04 28.33 22.64
N VAL A 4 -15.85 28.94 22.78
CA VAL A 4 -14.62 28.55 22.07
C VAL A 4 -14.05 27.26 22.66
N LEU A 5 -14.10 27.11 23.97
CA LEU A 5 -13.64 25.90 24.65
C LEU A 5 -14.54 24.69 24.33
N ALA A 6 -15.86 24.90 24.28
CA ALA A 6 -16.84 23.87 23.91
C ALA A 6 -16.66 23.39 22.46
N THR A 7 -16.37 24.28 21.53
CA THR A 7 -16.09 23.92 20.13
C THR A 7 -14.77 23.16 19.98
N MET A 8 -13.72 23.54 20.72
CA MET A 8 -12.46 22.80 20.76
C MET A 8 -12.65 21.38 21.33
N GLN A 9 -13.42 21.21 22.40
CA GLN A 9 -13.74 19.91 22.99
C GLN A 9 -14.57 19.03 22.04
N ALA A 10 -15.59 19.60 21.39
CA ALA A 10 -16.41 18.89 20.41
C ALA A 10 -15.59 18.43 19.19
N SER A 11 -14.67 19.25 18.68
CA SER A 11 -13.77 18.86 17.58
C SER A 11 -12.82 17.71 17.97
N LYS A 12 -12.36 17.69 19.21
CA LYS A 12 -11.50 16.63 19.76
C LYS A 12 -12.25 15.31 19.93
N LEU A 13 -13.50 15.36 20.41
CA LEU A 13 -14.38 14.19 20.48
C LEU A 13 -14.74 13.65 19.09
N ARG A 14 -15.08 14.54 18.12
CA ARG A 14 -15.39 14.13 16.74
C ARG A 14 -14.22 13.45 16.04
N ARG A 15 -12.98 13.79 16.40
CA ARG A 15 -11.78 13.09 15.92
C ARG A 15 -11.55 11.75 16.62
N ALA A 16 -12.00 11.60 17.85
CA ALA A 16 -11.91 10.34 18.60
C ALA A 16 -12.98 9.32 18.17
N THR A 17 -14.15 9.77 17.71
CA THR A 17 -15.25 8.92 17.23
C THR A 17 -15.28 8.71 15.72
N ARG A 18 -14.46 9.44 14.96
CA ARG A 18 -14.28 9.20 13.52
C ARG A 18 -13.43 7.95 13.31
N GLU A 19 -13.94 7.00 12.54
CA GLU A 19 -13.15 5.88 12.03
C GLU A 19 -11.97 6.41 11.22
N LYS A 20 -10.77 5.90 11.53
CA LYS A 20 -9.55 6.27 10.82
C LYS A 20 -9.68 5.84 9.36
N THR A 21 -9.41 6.76 8.43
CA THR A 21 -9.34 6.39 7.01
C THR A 21 -8.02 5.69 6.72
N LEU A 22 -7.91 5.05 5.55
CA LEU A 22 -6.65 4.45 5.12
C LEU A 22 -5.52 5.48 5.06
N GLU A 23 -5.82 6.69 4.60
CA GLU A 23 -4.89 7.83 4.56
C GLU A 23 -4.45 8.25 5.97
N ASP A 24 -5.34 8.17 6.96
CA ASP A 24 -5.01 8.48 8.36
C ASP A 24 -3.99 7.49 8.94
N PHE A 25 -3.89 6.26 8.40
CA PHE A 25 -2.86 5.30 8.77
C PHE A 25 -1.57 5.47 7.96
N ILE A 26 -1.68 5.80 6.67
CA ILE A 26 -0.52 5.92 5.77
C ILE A 26 0.26 7.22 6.03
N HIS A 27 -0.43 8.34 6.29
CA HIS A 27 0.19 9.67 6.44
C HIS A 27 0.51 10.04 7.90
N VAL A 28 0.52 9.08 8.83
CA VAL A 28 0.96 9.35 10.19
C VAL A 28 2.42 9.78 10.14
N LYS A 29 2.71 11.01 10.59
CA LYS A 29 4.08 11.42 10.88
C LYS A 29 4.61 10.51 11.98
N LEU A 30 5.53 9.62 11.60
CA LEU A 30 6.24 8.79 12.57
C LEU A 30 7.03 9.69 13.53
N PRO A 31 7.07 9.38 14.83
CA PRO A 31 7.91 10.12 15.76
C PRO A 31 9.38 9.96 15.39
N ASP A 32 10.21 10.95 15.76
CA ASP A 32 11.64 10.99 15.38
C ASP A 32 12.44 9.76 15.89
N ASN A 33 11.94 9.11 16.95
CA ASN A 33 12.51 7.90 17.54
C ASN A 33 11.83 6.60 17.07
N ALA A 34 11.06 6.61 15.98
CA ALA A 34 10.41 5.42 15.47
C ALA A 34 11.45 4.33 15.11
N LYS A 35 11.39 3.19 15.80
CA LYS A 35 12.28 2.03 15.56
C LYS A 35 12.17 1.49 14.13
N HIS A 36 11.01 1.61 13.50
CA HIS A 36 10.73 1.10 12.16
C HIS A 36 10.10 2.19 11.30
N ARG A 37 10.64 2.41 10.10
CA ARG A 37 10.14 3.36 9.10
C ARG A 37 9.75 2.58 7.86
N LEU A 38 8.45 2.56 7.56
CA LEU A 38 7.93 1.93 6.34
C LEU A 38 7.85 2.98 5.24
N GLU A 39 8.26 2.59 4.04
CA GLU A 39 8.19 3.43 2.84
C GLU A 39 7.41 2.67 1.77
N ILE A 40 6.55 3.38 1.03
CA ILE A 40 5.85 2.84 -0.13
C ILE A 40 6.54 3.38 -1.38
N LYS A 41 7.08 2.47 -2.21
CA LYS A 41 7.68 2.80 -3.50
C LYS A 41 6.89 2.16 -4.62
N LEU A 42 6.65 2.92 -5.68
CA LEU A 42 6.14 2.36 -6.93
C LEU A 42 7.32 1.77 -7.71
N VAL A 43 7.38 0.45 -7.79
CA VAL A 43 8.42 -0.26 -8.55
C VAL A 43 7.79 -0.83 -9.82
N GLY A 44 8.30 -0.39 -10.98
CA GLY A 44 7.84 -0.90 -12.27
C GLY A 44 8.29 -2.34 -12.49
N VAL A 45 7.40 -3.17 -13.05
CA VAL A 45 7.71 -4.56 -13.43
C VAL A 45 8.90 -4.58 -14.40
N LYS A 46 9.87 -5.49 -14.20
CA LYS A 46 11.13 -5.60 -14.97
C LYS A 46 12.10 -4.41 -14.87
N SER A 47 11.84 -3.42 -14.01
CA SER A 47 12.85 -2.39 -13.70
C SER A 47 14.09 -2.97 -12.99
N SER A 48 15.20 -2.23 -12.98
CA SER A 48 16.41 -2.66 -12.26
C SER A 48 16.15 -2.86 -10.76
N GLU A 49 15.32 -2.01 -10.15
CA GLU A 49 14.89 -2.17 -8.76
C GLU A 49 14.03 -3.43 -8.56
N PHE A 50 13.12 -3.73 -9.49
CA PHE A 50 12.33 -4.96 -9.46
C PHE A 50 13.22 -6.21 -9.53
N VAL A 51 14.18 -6.25 -10.46
CA VAL A 51 15.10 -7.38 -10.59
C VAL A 51 15.89 -7.59 -9.30
N ARG A 52 16.36 -6.51 -8.68
CA ARG A 52 17.08 -6.56 -7.39
C ARG A 52 16.23 -7.12 -6.24
N THR A 53 14.91 -6.90 -6.26
CA THR A 53 14.01 -7.34 -5.18
C THR A 53 13.24 -8.62 -5.49
N THR A 54 13.38 -9.16 -6.71
CA THR A 54 12.60 -10.31 -7.21
C THR A 54 12.74 -11.53 -6.29
N GLU A 55 13.96 -11.85 -5.87
CA GLU A 55 14.22 -13.03 -5.02
C GLU A 55 13.56 -12.90 -3.63
N GLN A 56 13.62 -11.71 -3.02
CA GLN A 56 12.91 -11.43 -1.76
C GLN A 56 11.39 -11.48 -1.96
N GLY A 57 10.89 -10.95 -3.07
CA GLY A 57 9.48 -11.00 -3.44
C GLY A 57 8.98 -12.43 -3.61
N LEU A 58 9.73 -13.28 -4.30
CA LEU A 58 9.40 -14.70 -4.49
C LEU A 58 9.29 -15.42 -3.15
N ARG A 59 10.27 -15.25 -2.25
CA ARG A 59 10.20 -15.87 -0.91
C ARG A 59 8.98 -15.42 -0.12
N LEU A 60 8.66 -14.13 -0.15
CA LEU A 60 7.49 -13.59 0.53
C LEU A 60 6.20 -14.17 -0.06
N PHE A 61 6.11 -14.23 -1.39
CA PHE A 61 4.99 -14.84 -2.11
C PHE A 61 4.80 -16.31 -1.71
N THR A 62 5.84 -17.15 -1.83
CA THR A 62 5.76 -18.57 -1.47
C THR A 62 5.35 -18.76 -0.01
N LYS A 63 5.90 -17.96 0.91
CA LYS A 63 5.50 -18.02 2.33
C LYS A 63 4.03 -17.65 2.51
N TYR A 64 3.55 -16.62 1.83
CA TYR A 64 2.16 -16.19 1.93
C TYR A 64 1.21 -17.26 1.38
N GLN A 65 1.51 -17.80 0.20
CA GLN A 65 0.69 -18.86 -0.41
C GLN A 65 0.59 -20.10 0.46
N THR A 66 1.72 -20.58 0.97
CA THR A 66 1.76 -21.79 1.80
C THR A 66 1.18 -21.58 3.21
N THR A 67 1.45 -20.42 3.83
CA THR A 67 1.06 -20.18 5.24
C THR A 67 -0.36 -19.67 5.37
N VAL A 68 -0.79 -18.76 4.49
CA VAL A 68 -2.09 -18.09 4.55
C VAL A 68 -3.10 -18.77 3.65
N HIS A 69 -2.77 -19.00 2.36
CA HIS A 69 -3.67 -19.65 1.41
C HIS A 69 -3.66 -21.18 1.47
N LYS A 70 -2.69 -21.78 2.18
CA LYS A 70 -2.54 -23.23 2.31
C LYS A 70 -2.32 -23.95 0.97
N GLU A 71 -1.77 -23.24 -0.02
CA GLU A 71 -1.31 -23.86 -1.26
C GLU A 71 -0.16 -24.81 -0.99
N ARG A 72 0.00 -25.82 -1.85
CA ARG A 72 1.14 -26.72 -1.72
C ARG A 72 2.42 -26.02 -2.13
N ALA A 73 3.53 -26.39 -1.50
CA ALA A 73 4.82 -25.77 -1.77
C ALA A 73 5.29 -25.97 -3.22
N ASP A 74 4.87 -27.05 -3.89
CA ASP A 74 5.14 -27.32 -5.30
C ASP A 74 4.29 -26.48 -6.27
N GLU A 75 3.19 -25.89 -5.80
CA GLU A 75 2.32 -25.01 -6.59
C GLU A 75 2.73 -23.53 -6.45
N ALA A 76 3.35 -23.18 -5.32
CA ALA A 76 3.80 -21.82 -4.98
C ALA A 76 5.21 -21.50 -5.53
N ASP A 77 5.42 -21.75 -6.81
CA ASP A 77 6.69 -21.62 -7.51
C ASP A 77 6.90 -20.26 -8.21
N TYR A 78 7.99 -20.14 -8.96
CA TYR A 78 8.32 -18.91 -9.70
C TYR A 78 7.34 -18.62 -10.84
N ASP A 79 6.79 -19.64 -11.49
CA ASP A 79 5.86 -19.45 -12.62
C ASP A 79 4.52 -18.90 -12.12
N SER A 80 4.03 -19.42 -10.99
CA SER A 80 2.88 -18.88 -10.27
C SER A 80 3.12 -17.43 -9.80
N PHE A 81 4.29 -17.15 -9.22
CA PHE A 81 4.71 -15.80 -8.84
C PHE A 81 4.71 -14.84 -10.03
N LYS A 82 5.28 -15.26 -11.16
CA LYS A 82 5.36 -14.49 -12.40
C LYS A 82 3.98 -14.24 -12.99
N GLY A 83 3.13 -15.27 -13.08
CA GLY A 83 1.77 -15.14 -13.59
C GLY A 83 0.93 -14.15 -12.78
N PHE A 84 1.13 -14.11 -11.46
CA PHE A 84 0.38 -13.22 -10.58
C PHE A 84 0.91 -11.78 -10.58
N LEU A 85 2.22 -11.58 -10.37
CA LEU A 85 2.81 -10.26 -10.11
C LEU A 85 3.46 -9.59 -11.33
N ILE A 86 3.91 -10.38 -12.32
CA ILE A 86 4.65 -9.85 -13.47
C ILE A 86 3.72 -9.77 -14.68
N ASP A 87 3.09 -10.88 -15.04
CA ASP A 87 2.25 -11.03 -16.22
C ASP A 87 0.76 -10.89 -15.88
N SER A 88 0.47 -10.07 -14.85
CA SER A 88 -0.88 -9.88 -14.34
C SER A 88 -1.85 -9.49 -15.47
N PRO A 89 -3.04 -10.10 -15.56
CA PRO A 89 -4.03 -9.80 -16.60
C PRO A 89 -4.67 -8.39 -16.43
N LEU A 90 -4.28 -7.67 -15.39
CA LEU A 90 -4.80 -6.35 -15.07
C LEU A 90 -4.37 -5.32 -16.12
N LYS A 91 -5.35 -4.73 -16.81
CA LYS A 91 -5.11 -3.68 -17.80
C LYS A 91 -5.01 -2.33 -17.13
N VAL A 92 -3.95 -1.57 -17.43
CA VAL A 92 -3.84 -0.17 -17.01
C VAL A 92 -4.96 0.61 -17.69
N ARG A 93 -5.89 1.15 -16.90
CA ARG A 93 -6.90 2.05 -17.45
C ARG A 93 -6.21 3.36 -17.78
N ALA A 94 -6.09 3.67 -19.07
CA ALA A 94 -5.61 4.98 -19.50
C ALA A 94 -6.46 6.04 -18.76
N ALA A 95 -5.80 6.92 -18.00
CA ALA A 95 -6.48 8.08 -17.46
C ALA A 95 -7.12 8.75 -18.66
N SER A 96 -8.47 8.85 -18.68
CA SER A 96 -9.16 9.55 -19.74
C SER A 96 -8.47 10.89 -19.88
N ARG A 97 -7.89 11.12 -21.06
CA ARG A 97 -7.10 12.30 -21.39
C ARG A 97 -7.86 13.50 -20.83
N ARG A 98 -7.42 14.08 -19.71
CA ARG A 98 -8.03 15.30 -19.16
C ARG A 98 -8.02 16.28 -20.33
N PRO A 99 -9.17 16.83 -20.75
CA PRO A 99 -9.14 17.89 -21.74
C PRO A 99 -8.25 18.97 -21.14
N GLN A 100 -7.14 19.27 -21.82
CA GLN A 100 -6.34 20.45 -21.54
C GLN A 100 -7.33 21.61 -21.54
N ARG A 101 -7.53 22.25 -20.38
CA ARG A 101 -8.21 23.56 -20.37
C ARG A 101 -7.27 24.47 -21.14
N SER A 102 -7.71 24.89 -22.32
CA SER A 102 -7.09 25.99 -23.06
C SER A 102 -6.95 27.21 -22.14
N PRO A 103 -5.89 28.02 -22.30
CA PRO A 103 -5.60 29.18 -21.47
C PRO A 103 -6.76 30.18 -21.44
#